data_AF-A0A2A2KXD0-F1
#
_entry.id   AF-A0A2A2KXD0-F1
#
_cell.length_a   1.000
_cell.length_b   1.000
_cell.length_c   1.000
_cell.angle_alpha   90.00
_cell.angle_beta   90.00
_cell.angle_gamma   90.00
#
_symmetry.space_group_name_H-M   'P 1'
#
loop_
_entity.id
_entity.type
_entity.pdbx_description
1 polymer ?
#
loop_
_entity_poly.entity_id
_entity_poly.type
_entity_poly.pdbx_seq_one_letter_code
_entity_poly.pdbx_strand_id
1 'polypeptide(L)'
;MRRCTAILLLIILVVIFLLGIFLLIPFPLAIYPAIVRSQVYIQHAEDGSFPKATFYWSRLPAVQHFNFYFFNITNPDEVLYNGAVPKFVEVGPYSWPETEFKDFIEFREDDTYVHYQNNKTWVWDPSSSCDSCGYNDTLMLPNPAFASVIYMSKTNLTSPVMKFLLNGLCLLLGEQPLRAVPMAGVLFTSYDDPFISLINSNFTKTLMSFMGNPIPLPPVPAMGYFPNYNQTNDGDFLVKTGIDNVDNLALIQKWCGMEKLPWFSSTDTADIRNSGDGSFQKPFIKSTDRLRQFQSLACRKFELVYSGNSRTVNGIPAMDFVLEENEYNSLVYDGYRYPNFENQDYFPSWPCNGSHKYNPNSPGCSGINCARQENFCDPCCNGSTVNGQVWLPPGMTPLGCLPAKPIPLPFGGIISPPHFLWSPPEVHRTLGLSPDENRHDPMRFSINPTTGSTVDAYFRVMLSIPVYRDSSFAFSSSLTSLIHPTFWMEINIEMRHYAISYLKSNTVTIPAAILGVGISLIVIFVSIFCLDDKLLRVSSTFQTPSVYFN
;
A
#
# COMPACT_ATOMS: atom_id res chain seq x y z
N MET A 1 -23.92 20.57 66.73
CA MET A 1 -24.39 19.66 65.66
C MET A 1 -24.66 20.35 64.32
N ARG A 2 -25.47 21.43 64.24
CA ARG A 2 -25.77 22.13 62.96
C ARG A 2 -24.57 22.75 62.22
N ARG A 3 -23.57 23.28 62.94
CA ARG A 3 -22.35 23.84 62.30
C ARG A 3 -21.41 22.77 61.72
N CYS A 4 -21.22 21.65 62.43
CA CYS A 4 -20.37 20.56 61.94
C CYS A 4 -20.96 19.87 60.69
N THR A 5 -22.29 19.75 60.62
CA THR A 5 -22.99 19.20 59.45
C THR A 5 -22.90 20.12 58.23
N ALA A 6 -23.01 21.45 58.42
CA ALA A 6 -22.82 22.42 57.34
C ALA A 6 -21.37 22.41 56.78
N ILE A 7 -20.37 22.34 57.67
CA ILE A 7 -18.96 22.24 57.26
C ILE A 7 -18.71 20.95 56.48
N LEU A 8 -19.27 19.83 56.93
CA LEU A 8 -19.13 18.54 56.23
C LEU A 8 -19.76 18.58 54.83
N LEU A 9 -20.94 19.17 54.68
CA LEU A 9 -21.61 19.33 53.38
C LEU A 9 -20.82 20.21 52.42
N LEU A 10 -20.24 21.31 52.92
CA LEU A 10 -19.37 22.18 52.12
C LEU A 10 -18.13 21.42 51.63
N ILE A 11 -17.50 20.63 52.50
CA ILE A 11 -16.34 19.80 52.12
C ILE A 11 -16.73 18.81 51.02
N ILE A 12 -17.87 18.12 51.16
CA ILE A 12 -18.37 17.19 50.16
C ILE A 12 -18.61 17.89 48.81
N LEU A 13 -19.23 19.08 48.82
CA LEU A 13 -19.47 19.87 47.62
C LEU A 13 -18.17 20.29 46.93
N VAL A 14 -17.16 20.73 47.70
CA VAL A 14 -15.84 21.06 47.16
C VAL A 14 -15.17 19.83 46.55
N VAL A 15 -15.25 18.66 47.20
CA VAL A 15 -14.69 17.42 46.65
C VAL A 15 -15.39 17.01 45.35
N ILE A 16 -16.72 17.09 45.28
CA ILE A 16 -17.51 16.81 44.06
C ILE A 16 -17.08 17.74 42.93
N PHE A 17 -16.93 19.03 43.22
CA PHE A 17 -16.50 20.04 42.26
C PHE A 17 -15.08 19.77 41.75
N LEU A 18 -14.13 19.50 42.66
CA LEU A 18 -12.75 19.19 42.30
C LEU A 18 -12.65 17.90 41.47
N LEU A 19 -13.42 16.87 41.81
CA LEU A 19 -13.49 15.64 41.03
C LEU A 19 -14.09 15.90 39.64
N GLY A 20 -15.16 16.70 39.55
CA GLY A 20 -15.75 17.11 38.27
C GLY A 20 -14.74 17.83 37.38
N ILE A 21 -14.01 18.81 37.91
CA ILE A 21 -12.93 19.51 37.18
C ILE A 21 -11.83 18.54 36.76
N PHE A 22 -11.42 17.63 37.66
CA PHE A 22 -10.38 16.65 37.39
C PHE A 22 -10.73 15.75 36.19
N LEU A 23 -11.99 15.29 36.11
CA LEU A 23 -12.47 14.48 35.00
C LEU A 23 -12.65 15.27 33.69
N LEU A 24 -12.86 16.59 33.75
CA LEU A 24 -13.06 17.43 32.57
C LEU A 24 -11.78 18.03 32.00
N ILE A 25 -10.73 18.21 32.80
CA ILE A 25 -9.50 18.90 32.39
C ILE A 25 -8.27 17.97 32.42
N PRO A 26 -7.74 17.54 33.58
CA PRO A 26 -6.61 16.59 33.64
C PRO A 26 -6.84 15.29 32.87
N PHE A 27 -8.06 14.74 32.95
CA PHE A 27 -8.34 13.46 32.33
C PHE A 27 -8.14 13.47 30.80
N PRO A 28 -8.84 14.31 30.00
CA PRO A 28 -8.66 14.33 28.54
C PRO A 28 -7.29 14.86 28.10
N LEU A 29 -6.66 15.78 28.86
CA LEU A 29 -5.41 16.42 28.44
C LEU A 29 -4.15 15.62 28.78
N ALA A 30 -4.14 14.86 29.88
CA ALA A 30 -2.94 14.18 30.37
C ALA A 30 -3.16 12.69 30.62
N ILE A 31 -4.20 12.32 31.38
CA ILE A 31 -4.37 10.94 31.87
C ILE A 31 -4.76 10.01 30.72
N TYR A 32 -5.79 10.37 29.96
CA TYR A 32 -6.26 9.56 28.84
C TYR A 32 -5.16 9.39 27.76
N PRO A 33 -4.46 10.46 27.33
CA PRO A 33 -3.32 10.28 26.44
C PRO A 33 -2.21 9.39 27.00
N ALA A 34 -1.90 9.48 28.30
CA ALA A 34 -0.91 8.61 28.93
C ALA A 34 -1.34 7.13 28.91
N ILE A 35 -2.61 6.85 29.22
CA ILE A 35 -3.18 5.49 29.17
C ILE A 35 -3.08 4.91 27.76
N VAL A 36 -3.46 5.70 26.74
CA VAL A 36 -3.37 5.24 25.34
C VAL A 36 -1.92 4.91 24.99
N ARG A 37 -0.97 5.82 25.29
CA ARG A 37 0.46 5.58 25.00
C ARG A 37 1.00 4.34 25.69
N SER A 38 0.60 4.06 26.93
CA SER A 38 1.03 2.86 27.65
C SER A 38 0.40 1.56 27.15
N GLN A 39 -0.62 1.62 26.30
CA GLN A 39 -1.33 0.44 25.80
C GLN A 39 -1.04 0.11 24.34
N VAL A 40 -0.70 1.09 23.49
CA VAL A 40 -0.61 0.86 22.03
C VAL A 40 0.74 0.31 21.55
N TYR A 41 1.83 0.47 22.33
CA TYR A 41 3.13 -0.05 21.91
C TYR A 41 3.15 -1.58 21.93
N ILE A 42 4.01 -2.18 21.10
CA ILE A 42 4.13 -3.63 20.98
C ILE A 42 4.85 -4.15 22.23
N GLN A 43 4.15 -4.97 23.00
CA GLN A 43 4.62 -5.46 24.29
C GLN A 43 4.10 -6.87 24.58
N HIS A 44 4.77 -7.58 25.48
CA HIS A 44 4.34 -8.87 26.01
C HIS A 44 4.23 -8.80 27.54
N ALA A 45 3.42 -9.68 28.11
CA ALA A 45 3.35 -9.90 29.55
C ALA A 45 4.47 -10.86 30.02
N GLU A 46 4.66 -10.96 31.33
CA GLU A 46 5.67 -11.86 31.95
C GLU A 46 5.42 -13.34 31.62
N ASP A 47 4.16 -13.73 31.41
CA ASP A 47 3.77 -15.08 31.02
C ASP A 47 3.88 -15.33 29.50
N GLY A 48 4.39 -14.35 28.73
CA GLY A 48 4.53 -14.41 27.28
C GLY A 48 3.24 -14.09 26.51
N SER A 49 2.12 -13.82 27.19
CA SER A 49 0.87 -13.44 26.52
C SER A 49 0.93 -12.00 25.97
N PHE A 50 0.11 -11.71 24.96
CA PHE A 50 0.03 -10.38 24.36
C PHE A 50 -1.16 -9.59 24.92
N PRO A 51 -0.93 -8.36 25.44
CA PRO A 51 -2.00 -7.42 25.70
C PRO A 51 -2.81 -7.13 24.43
N LYS A 52 -4.04 -6.64 24.60
CA LYS A 52 -5.04 -6.61 23.52
C LYS A 52 -4.58 -5.89 22.25
N ALA A 53 -3.85 -4.78 22.37
CA ALA A 53 -3.30 -4.05 21.23
C ALA A 53 -2.24 -4.88 20.48
N THR A 54 -1.24 -5.42 21.20
CA THR A 54 -0.25 -6.33 20.62
C THR A 54 -0.89 -7.58 20.01
N PHE A 55 -1.95 -8.11 20.61
CA PHE A 55 -2.69 -9.25 20.08
C PHE A 55 -3.35 -8.93 18.74
N TYR A 56 -3.94 -7.74 18.58
CA TYR A 56 -4.49 -7.31 17.29
C TYR A 56 -3.41 -6.95 16.27
N TRP A 57 -2.22 -6.54 16.73
CA TRP A 57 -1.06 -6.40 15.85
C TRP A 57 -0.55 -7.75 15.36
N SER A 58 -0.47 -8.77 16.22
CA SER A 58 -0.01 -10.11 15.82
C SER A 58 -1.06 -10.91 15.07
N ARG A 59 -2.35 -10.65 15.29
CA ARG A 59 -3.47 -11.26 14.58
C ARG A 59 -4.40 -10.16 14.12
N LEU A 60 -4.19 -9.69 12.89
CA LEU A 60 -4.95 -8.58 12.32
C LEU A 60 -6.45 -8.89 12.41
N PRO A 61 -7.26 -8.08 13.12
CA PRO A 61 -8.67 -8.38 13.33
C PRO A 61 -9.52 -7.88 12.17
N ALA A 62 -9.12 -8.23 10.95
CA ALA A 62 -9.78 -7.84 9.71
C ALA A 62 -9.67 -8.97 8.67
N VAL A 63 -10.50 -8.89 7.64
CA VAL A 63 -10.34 -9.66 6.40
C VAL A 63 -10.00 -8.67 5.30
N GLN A 64 -8.97 -8.98 4.52
CA GLN A 64 -8.59 -8.16 3.38
C GLN A 64 -9.14 -8.82 2.11
N HIS A 65 -10.06 -8.16 1.42
CA HIS A 65 -10.66 -8.68 0.19
C HIS A 65 -9.80 -8.26 -1.00
N PHE A 66 -9.06 -9.21 -1.59
CA PHE A 66 -8.29 -8.98 -2.82
C PHE A 66 -9.19 -9.24 -4.03
N ASN A 67 -9.65 -8.17 -4.67
CA ASN A 67 -10.50 -8.21 -5.85
C ASN A 67 -9.66 -7.93 -7.10
N PHE A 68 -9.50 -8.92 -7.98
CA PHE A 68 -8.72 -8.80 -9.21
C PHE A 68 -9.60 -8.54 -10.43
N TYR A 69 -9.17 -7.63 -11.29
CA TYR A 69 -9.80 -7.26 -12.55
C TYR A 69 -8.76 -7.40 -13.66
N PHE A 70 -8.92 -8.40 -14.52
CA PHE A 70 -7.97 -8.74 -15.57
C PHE A 70 -8.30 -8.02 -16.88
N PHE A 71 -7.28 -7.61 -17.62
CA PHE A 71 -7.40 -7.10 -18.97
C PHE A 71 -7.20 -8.24 -19.98
N ASN A 72 -8.27 -8.98 -20.25
CA ASN A 72 -8.24 -10.11 -21.18
C ASN A 72 -8.05 -9.62 -22.63
N ILE A 73 -7.08 -10.19 -23.36
CA ILE A 73 -6.79 -9.82 -24.74
C ILE A 73 -7.69 -10.62 -25.69
N THR A 74 -8.47 -9.91 -26.52
CA THR A 74 -9.48 -10.54 -27.40
C THR A 74 -9.05 -10.72 -28.85
N ASN A 75 -7.92 -10.12 -29.25
CA ASN A 75 -7.36 -10.16 -30.61
C ASN A 75 -5.89 -10.65 -30.63
N PRO A 76 -5.57 -11.79 -29.97
CA PRO A 76 -4.18 -12.20 -29.76
C PRO A 76 -3.43 -12.49 -31.07
N ASP A 77 -4.10 -13.07 -32.07
CA ASP A 77 -3.47 -13.40 -33.34
C ASP A 77 -3.08 -12.13 -34.11
N GLU A 78 -3.94 -11.09 -34.13
CA GLU A 78 -3.58 -9.83 -34.77
C GLU A 78 -2.43 -9.14 -34.05
N VAL A 79 -2.36 -9.24 -32.71
CA VAL A 79 -1.23 -8.71 -31.93
C VAL A 79 0.06 -9.44 -32.28
N LEU A 80 0.05 -10.78 -32.22
CA LEU A 80 1.24 -11.62 -32.39
C LEU A 80 1.77 -11.60 -33.83
N TYR A 81 0.89 -11.62 -34.82
CA TYR A 81 1.27 -11.84 -36.22
C TYR A 81 1.20 -10.58 -37.09
N ASN A 82 0.38 -9.59 -36.73
CA ASN A 82 0.17 -8.38 -37.54
C ASN A 82 0.68 -7.09 -36.87
N GLY A 83 1.18 -7.17 -35.63
CA GLY A 83 1.56 -5.98 -34.87
C GLY A 83 0.37 -5.04 -34.64
N ALA A 84 -0.81 -5.60 -34.39
CA ALA A 84 -1.98 -4.82 -34.03
C ALA A 84 -1.90 -4.38 -32.55
N VAL A 85 -2.56 -3.26 -32.24
CA VAL A 85 -2.77 -2.84 -30.85
C VAL A 85 -3.71 -3.86 -30.16
N PRO A 86 -3.39 -4.33 -28.94
CA PRO A 86 -4.26 -5.25 -28.19
C PRO A 86 -5.59 -4.59 -27.82
N LYS A 87 -6.66 -5.37 -27.91
CA LYS A 87 -8.01 -5.02 -27.46
C LYS A 87 -8.27 -5.71 -26.13
N PHE A 88 -8.31 -4.91 -25.08
CA PHE A 88 -8.55 -5.37 -23.73
C PHE A 88 -10.05 -5.40 -23.41
N VAL A 89 -10.48 -6.47 -22.75
CA VAL A 89 -11.77 -6.56 -22.08
C VAL A 89 -11.51 -6.79 -20.60
N GLU A 90 -11.97 -5.87 -19.74
CA GLU A 90 -11.87 -6.04 -18.29
C GLU A 90 -12.81 -7.16 -17.82
N VAL A 91 -12.28 -8.11 -17.05
CA VAL A 91 -13.05 -9.23 -16.47
C VAL A 91 -12.75 -9.32 -14.98
N GLY A 92 -13.79 -9.26 -14.15
CA GLY A 92 -13.70 -9.33 -12.69
C GLY A 92 -14.94 -8.73 -12.01
N PRO A 93 -14.94 -8.60 -10.67
CA PRO A 93 -13.84 -8.99 -9.79
C PRO A 93 -13.74 -10.52 -9.61
N TYR A 94 -12.52 -11.01 -9.51
CA TYR A 94 -12.19 -12.31 -8.92
C TYR A 94 -11.75 -12.07 -7.47
N SER A 95 -12.59 -12.47 -6.52
CA SER A 95 -12.42 -12.14 -5.10
C SER A 95 -11.69 -13.24 -4.33
N TRP A 96 -10.67 -12.83 -3.59
CA TRP A 96 -9.85 -13.69 -2.74
C TRP A 96 -9.69 -13.05 -1.36
N PRO A 97 -10.61 -13.36 -0.41
CA PRO A 97 -10.44 -13.00 0.98
C PRO A 97 -9.11 -13.52 1.55
N GLU A 98 -8.42 -12.62 2.23
CA GLU A 98 -7.11 -12.84 2.85
C GLU A 98 -7.20 -12.66 4.37
N THR A 99 -6.49 -13.53 5.08
CA THR A 99 -6.28 -13.40 6.52
C THR A 99 -4.81 -13.60 6.85
N GLU A 100 -4.29 -12.72 7.72
CA GLU A 100 -2.89 -12.74 8.14
C GLU A 100 -2.71 -12.89 9.65
N PHE A 101 -1.57 -13.47 10.03
CA PHE A 101 -1.07 -13.52 11.39
C PHE A 101 0.46 -13.54 11.41
N LYS A 102 1.04 -12.93 12.45
CA LYS A 102 2.48 -12.85 12.65
C LYS A 102 2.97 -14.06 13.45
N ASP A 103 3.91 -14.80 12.86
CA ASP A 103 4.63 -15.92 13.48
C ASP A 103 6.09 -15.53 13.77
N PHE A 104 6.80 -16.40 14.48
CA PHE A 104 8.22 -16.22 14.83
C PHE A 104 8.52 -14.87 15.50
N ILE A 105 7.60 -14.45 16.36
CA ILE A 105 7.67 -13.18 17.09
C ILE A 105 8.79 -13.27 18.13
N GLU A 106 9.83 -12.46 17.97
CA GLU A 106 11.00 -12.43 18.85
C GLU A 106 11.36 -10.98 19.20
N PHE A 107 11.30 -10.64 20.48
CA PHE A 107 11.72 -9.34 20.99
C PHE A 107 13.23 -9.29 21.13
N ARG A 108 13.83 -8.14 20.81
CA ARG A 108 15.29 -7.94 20.74
C ARG A 108 15.69 -6.59 21.33
N GLU A 109 16.93 -6.54 21.81
CA GLU A 109 17.57 -5.33 22.37
C GLU A 109 16.68 -4.65 23.43
N ASP A 110 16.46 -5.34 24.54
CA ASP A 110 15.61 -4.88 25.66
C ASP A 110 14.20 -4.46 25.18
N ASP A 111 13.61 -5.31 24.34
CA ASP A 111 12.26 -5.16 23.76
C ASP A 111 12.05 -3.92 22.88
N THR A 112 13.12 -3.22 22.47
CA THR A 112 13.01 -2.06 21.58
C THR A 112 12.69 -2.43 20.13
N TYR A 113 13.05 -3.65 19.72
CA TYR A 113 12.71 -4.20 18.42
C TYR A 113 11.97 -5.52 18.54
N VAL A 114 11.17 -5.83 17.53
CA VAL A 114 10.52 -7.12 17.37
C VAL A 114 10.72 -7.64 15.96
N HIS A 115 11.16 -8.89 15.87
CA HIS A 115 11.24 -9.66 14.66
C HIS A 115 9.96 -10.48 14.48
N TYR A 116 9.47 -10.64 13.24
CA TYR A 116 8.38 -11.56 12.91
C TYR A 116 8.34 -11.92 11.42
N GLN A 117 7.55 -12.93 11.08
CA GLN A 117 7.13 -13.24 9.70
C GLN A 117 5.60 -13.12 9.59
N ASN A 118 5.07 -12.48 8.55
CA ASN A 118 3.62 -12.34 8.38
C ASN A 118 3.08 -13.47 7.50
N ASN A 119 2.45 -14.46 8.11
CA ASN A 119 1.83 -15.58 7.40
C ASN A 119 0.46 -15.16 6.87
N LYS A 120 0.22 -15.44 5.59
CA LYS A 120 -0.97 -14.99 4.87
C LYS A 120 -1.66 -16.13 4.15
N THR A 121 -2.98 -16.13 4.16
CA THR A 121 -3.81 -17.16 3.52
C THR A 121 -4.86 -16.51 2.66
N TRP A 122 -4.96 -16.92 1.39
CA TRP A 122 -5.97 -16.47 0.44
C TRP A 122 -6.92 -17.63 0.11
N VAL A 123 -8.21 -17.35 0.11
CA VAL A 123 -9.26 -18.33 -0.21
C VAL A 123 -10.08 -17.79 -1.36
N TRP A 124 -10.34 -18.62 -2.38
CA TRP A 124 -11.24 -18.24 -3.47
C TRP A 124 -12.66 -18.10 -2.95
N ASP A 125 -13.29 -16.94 -3.21
CA ASP A 125 -14.69 -16.69 -2.86
C ASP A 125 -15.53 -16.46 -4.13
N PRO A 126 -16.26 -17.48 -4.61
CA PRO A 126 -17.13 -17.33 -5.76
C PRO A 126 -18.33 -16.41 -5.48
N SER A 127 -18.75 -16.25 -4.22
CA SER A 127 -19.93 -15.45 -3.88
C SER A 127 -19.68 -13.93 -3.91
N SER A 128 -18.43 -13.52 -3.66
CA SER A 128 -17.96 -12.14 -3.77
C SER A 128 -17.32 -11.84 -5.14
N SER A 129 -17.25 -12.83 -6.03
CA SER A 129 -16.77 -12.68 -7.41
C SER A 129 -17.91 -12.34 -8.37
N CYS A 130 -17.59 -11.92 -9.60
CA CYS A 130 -18.61 -11.64 -10.60
C CYS A 130 -19.41 -12.90 -10.98
N ASP A 131 -20.69 -12.75 -11.36
CA ASP A 131 -21.59 -13.88 -11.65
C ASP A 131 -21.07 -14.83 -12.75
N SER A 132 -20.29 -14.29 -13.70
CA SER A 132 -19.68 -15.07 -14.79
C SER A 132 -18.26 -15.56 -14.48
N CYS A 133 -17.69 -15.22 -13.31
CA CYS A 133 -16.30 -15.48 -12.97
C CYS A 133 -16.13 -16.89 -12.37
N GLY A 134 -15.36 -17.73 -13.05
CA GLY A 134 -15.02 -19.08 -12.65
C GLY A 134 -13.56 -19.24 -12.20
N TYR A 135 -13.33 -20.21 -11.31
CA TYR A 135 -11.99 -20.56 -10.81
C TYR A 135 -11.00 -20.95 -11.93
N ASN A 136 -11.51 -21.59 -12.98
CA ASN A 136 -10.73 -22.09 -14.12
C ASN A 136 -10.91 -21.24 -15.39
N ASP A 137 -11.39 -20.00 -15.26
CA ASP A 137 -11.54 -19.12 -16.41
C ASP A 137 -10.20 -18.95 -17.13
N THR A 138 -10.24 -19.03 -18.45
CA THR A 138 -9.05 -18.90 -19.28
C THR A 138 -8.90 -17.45 -19.71
N LEU A 139 -7.75 -16.87 -19.42
CA LEU A 139 -7.40 -15.49 -19.72
C LEU A 139 -6.23 -15.47 -20.70
N MET A 140 -6.27 -14.59 -21.69
CA MET A 140 -5.17 -14.34 -22.61
C MET A 140 -4.40 -13.11 -22.14
N LEU A 141 -3.21 -13.32 -21.58
CA LEU A 141 -2.40 -12.31 -20.89
C LEU A 141 -0.97 -12.25 -21.44
N PRO A 142 -0.21 -11.15 -21.19
CA PRO A 142 1.23 -11.12 -21.44
C PRO A 142 1.95 -12.24 -20.69
N ASN A 143 2.82 -12.98 -21.39
CA ASN A 143 3.56 -14.11 -20.84
C ASN A 143 4.83 -13.64 -20.13
N PRO A 144 4.90 -13.68 -18.79
CA PRO A 144 6.09 -13.21 -18.06
C PRO A 144 7.31 -14.11 -18.27
N ALA A 145 7.14 -15.39 -18.59
CA ALA A 145 8.27 -16.30 -18.84
C ALA A 145 8.99 -15.90 -20.13
N PHE A 146 8.23 -15.64 -21.21
CA PHE A 146 8.79 -15.11 -22.45
C PHE A 146 9.39 -13.71 -22.26
N ALA A 147 8.71 -12.82 -21.51
CA ALA A 147 9.22 -11.49 -21.19
C ALA A 147 10.57 -11.56 -20.43
N SER A 148 10.74 -12.53 -19.53
CA SER A 148 12.00 -12.78 -18.82
C SER A 148 13.14 -13.20 -19.74
N VAL A 149 12.88 -14.04 -20.74
CA VAL A 149 13.90 -14.44 -21.72
C VAL A 149 14.40 -13.23 -22.50
N ILE A 150 13.49 -12.38 -23.00
CA ILE A 150 13.89 -11.18 -23.74
C ILE A 150 14.61 -10.19 -22.81
N TYR A 151 14.09 -9.95 -21.61
CA TYR A 151 14.72 -9.06 -20.62
C TYR A 151 16.15 -9.49 -20.30
N MET A 152 16.37 -10.78 -20.04
CA MET A 152 17.70 -11.35 -19.79
C MET A 152 18.64 -11.18 -21.00
N SER A 153 18.12 -11.26 -22.22
CA SER A 153 18.90 -11.05 -23.46
C SER A 153 19.36 -9.59 -23.66
N LYS A 154 18.75 -8.64 -22.95
CA LYS A 154 19.14 -7.22 -22.96
C LYS A 154 20.08 -6.87 -21.82
N THR A 155 19.82 -7.42 -20.63
CA THR A 155 20.52 -7.03 -19.39
C THR A 155 21.76 -7.86 -19.09
N ASN A 156 21.70 -9.17 -19.30
CA ASN A 156 22.74 -10.11 -18.85
C ASN A 156 23.47 -10.82 -19.99
N LEU A 157 22.82 -11.06 -21.13
CA LEU A 157 23.31 -11.94 -22.19
C LEU A 157 23.37 -11.26 -23.56
N THR A 158 24.53 -10.69 -23.90
CA THR A 158 24.69 -9.90 -25.14
C THR A 158 25.18 -10.69 -26.34
N SER A 159 25.69 -11.92 -26.16
CA SER A 159 26.26 -12.74 -27.25
C SER A 159 25.19 -13.13 -28.29
N PRO A 160 25.42 -12.88 -29.59
CA PRO A 160 24.52 -13.30 -30.66
C PRO A 160 24.22 -14.80 -30.67
N VAL A 161 25.20 -15.64 -30.31
CA VAL A 161 25.03 -17.10 -30.23
C VAL A 161 24.04 -17.46 -29.12
N MET A 162 24.14 -16.82 -27.95
CA MET A 162 23.22 -17.08 -26.84
C MET A 162 21.80 -16.64 -27.19
N LYS A 163 21.65 -15.48 -27.84
CA LYS A 163 20.34 -15.00 -28.33
C LYS A 163 19.73 -15.97 -29.33
N PHE A 164 20.52 -16.50 -30.26
CA PHE A 164 20.08 -17.52 -31.21
C PHE A 164 19.60 -18.81 -30.49
N LEU A 165 20.35 -19.29 -29.50
CA LEU A 165 19.98 -20.47 -28.71
C LEU A 165 18.70 -20.24 -27.91
N LEU A 166 18.56 -19.09 -27.25
CA LEU A 166 17.35 -18.74 -26.50
C LEU A 166 16.14 -18.62 -27.44
N ASN A 167 16.29 -17.98 -28.59
CA ASN A 167 15.22 -17.90 -29.60
C ASN A 167 14.82 -19.30 -30.10
N GLY A 168 15.79 -20.18 -30.39
CA GLY A 168 15.53 -21.57 -30.74
C GLY A 168 14.79 -22.34 -29.64
N LEU A 169 15.12 -22.08 -28.38
CA LEU A 169 14.45 -22.68 -27.23
C LEU A 169 13.01 -22.17 -27.06
N CYS A 170 12.76 -20.86 -27.23
CA CYS A 170 11.40 -20.31 -27.25
C CYS A 170 10.56 -20.99 -28.35
N LEU A 171 11.12 -21.16 -29.55
CA LEU A 171 10.46 -21.84 -30.67
C LEU A 171 10.16 -23.31 -30.34
N LEU A 172 11.11 -24.03 -29.75
CA LEU A 172 10.97 -25.44 -29.42
C LEU A 172 9.93 -25.69 -28.32
N LEU A 173 9.84 -24.80 -27.33
CA LEU A 173 8.87 -24.90 -26.24
C LEU A 173 7.52 -24.26 -26.56
N GLY A 174 7.38 -23.59 -27.70
CA GLY A 174 6.16 -22.88 -28.09
C GLY A 174 5.88 -21.64 -27.23
N GLU A 175 6.94 -21.01 -26.70
CA GLU A 175 6.82 -19.89 -25.77
C GLU A 175 6.66 -18.57 -26.53
N GLN A 176 5.48 -17.97 -26.39
CA GLN A 176 5.05 -16.78 -27.11
C GLN A 176 4.90 -15.56 -26.17
N PRO A 177 4.90 -14.33 -26.72
CA PRO A 177 4.68 -13.09 -25.95
C PRO A 177 3.37 -13.04 -25.16
N LEU A 178 2.34 -13.73 -25.65
CA LEU A 178 1.03 -13.85 -25.00
C LEU A 178 0.75 -15.32 -24.69
N ARG A 179 -0.02 -15.59 -23.64
CA ARG A 179 -0.38 -16.95 -23.24
C ARG A 179 -1.80 -17.02 -22.69
N ALA A 180 -2.50 -18.09 -23.07
CA ALA A 180 -3.76 -18.48 -22.44
C ALA A 180 -3.46 -19.23 -21.13
N VAL A 181 -4.00 -18.72 -20.02
CA VAL A 181 -3.67 -19.18 -18.67
C VAL A 181 -4.93 -19.23 -17.80
N PRO A 182 -5.04 -20.19 -16.86
CA PRO A 182 -6.15 -20.23 -15.92
C PRO A 182 -6.04 -19.12 -14.87
N MET A 183 -7.16 -18.47 -14.53
CA MET A 183 -7.22 -17.37 -13.56
C MET A 183 -6.61 -17.74 -12.20
N ALA A 184 -6.96 -18.90 -11.64
CA ALA A 184 -6.38 -19.30 -10.36
C ALA A 184 -4.85 -19.50 -10.44
N GLY A 185 -4.38 -20.04 -11.57
CA GLY A 185 -2.97 -20.34 -11.81
C GLY A 185 -2.09 -19.09 -11.98
N VAL A 186 -2.64 -17.97 -12.44
CA VAL A 186 -1.89 -16.70 -12.48
C VAL A 186 -1.84 -16.00 -11.13
N LEU A 187 -2.72 -16.34 -10.19
CA LEU A 187 -2.75 -15.81 -8.84
C LEU A 187 -2.03 -16.77 -7.87
N PHE A 188 -2.71 -17.21 -6.81
CA PHE A 188 -2.09 -17.81 -5.61
C PHE A 188 -1.75 -19.30 -5.72
N THR A 189 -2.15 -19.98 -6.79
CA THR A 189 -1.71 -21.36 -7.06
C THR A 189 -0.49 -21.31 -7.98
N SER A 190 -0.54 -21.86 -9.18
CA SER A 190 0.43 -21.64 -10.24
C SER A 190 -0.12 -22.32 -11.48
N TYR A 191 0.46 -22.04 -12.64
CA TYR A 191 0.21 -22.83 -13.84
C TYR A 191 1.48 -23.49 -14.35
N ASP A 192 1.32 -24.59 -15.08
CA ASP A 192 2.44 -25.30 -15.68
C ASP A 192 3.00 -24.50 -16.86
N ASP A 193 4.28 -24.14 -16.73
CA ASP A 193 5.02 -23.42 -17.75
C ASP A 193 6.23 -24.25 -18.23
N PRO A 194 6.31 -24.55 -19.54
CA PRO A 194 7.42 -25.29 -20.13
C PRO A 194 8.81 -24.76 -19.78
N PHE A 195 9.01 -23.44 -19.75
CA PHE A 195 10.29 -22.86 -19.35
C PHE A 195 10.57 -23.13 -17.88
N ILE A 196 9.60 -22.85 -16.99
CA ILE A 196 9.77 -23.06 -15.55
C ILE A 196 10.04 -24.54 -15.22
N SER A 197 9.34 -25.46 -15.87
CA SER A 197 9.58 -26.91 -15.74
C SER A 197 11.00 -27.27 -16.21
N LEU A 198 11.43 -26.74 -17.36
CA LEU A 198 12.76 -27.03 -17.91
C LEU A 198 13.88 -26.50 -17.00
N ILE A 199 13.83 -25.24 -16.56
CA ILE A 199 14.90 -24.66 -15.72
C ILE A 199 15.03 -25.34 -14.36
N ASN A 200 13.92 -25.85 -13.81
CA ASN A 200 13.91 -26.56 -12.53
C ASN A 200 14.25 -28.06 -12.66
N SER A 201 14.28 -28.60 -13.87
CA SER A 201 14.56 -30.01 -14.14
C SER A 201 15.99 -30.43 -13.75
N ASN A 202 16.15 -31.70 -13.39
CA ASN A 202 17.48 -32.28 -13.12
C ASN A 202 18.38 -32.23 -14.36
N PHE A 203 17.80 -32.37 -15.55
CA PHE A 203 18.53 -32.25 -16.81
C PHE A 203 19.25 -30.90 -16.91
N THR A 204 18.52 -29.79 -16.73
CA THR A 204 19.11 -28.44 -16.81
C THR A 204 20.12 -28.22 -15.70
N LYS A 205 19.84 -28.65 -14.47
CA LYS A 205 20.80 -28.55 -13.35
C LYS A 205 22.11 -29.28 -13.65
N THR A 206 22.05 -30.50 -14.18
CA THR A 206 23.24 -31.27 -14.59
C THR A 206 23.96 -30.62 -15.76
N LEU A 207 23.23 -30.17 -16.79
CA LEU A 207 23.81 -29.51 -17.96
C LEU A 207 24.52 -28.21 -17.58
N MET A 208 23.89 -27.36 -16.77
CA MET A 208 24.47 -26.11 -16.29
C MET A 208 25.71 -26.38 -15.44
N SER A 209 25.65 -27.35 -14.53
CA SER A 209 26.80 -27.76 -13.73
C SER A 209 27.96 -28.27 -14.60
N PHE A 210 27.68 -29.06 -15.64
CA PHE A 210 28.69 -29.56 -16.58
C PHE A 210 29.35 -28.41 -17.37
N MET A 211 28.56 -27.40 -17.74
CA MET A 211 29.05 -26.22 -18.46
C MET A 211 29.70 -25.16 -17.55
N GLY A 212 29.83 -25.42 -16.24
CA GLY A 212 30.44 -24.49 -15.28
C GLY A 212 29.53 -23.31 -14.90
N ASN A 213 28.20 -23.49 -14.96
CA ASN A 213 27.19 -22.48 -14.65
C ASN A 213 27.43 -21.13 -15.37
N PRO A 214 27.45 -21.13 -16.71
CA PRO A 214 27.80 -19.94 -17.49
C PRO A 214 26.79 -18.80 -17.37
N ILE A 215 25.58 -19.08 -16.87
CA ILE A 215 24.47 -18.14 -16.74
C ILE A 215 23.78 -18.39 -15.39
N PRO A 216 23.54 -17.35 -14.57
CA PRO A 216 22.71 -17.49 -13.39
C PRO A 216 21.24 -17.63 -13.82
N LEU A 217 20.64 -18.79 -13.58
CA LEU A 217 19.20 -18.99 -13.78
C LEU A 217 18.41 -18.30 -12.66
N PRO A 218 17.30 -17.61 -12.97
CA PRO A 218 16.49 -16.96 -11.96
C PRO A 218 15.84 -18.03 -11.05
N PRO A 219 15.79 -17.82 -9.72
CA PRO A 219 15.22 -18.77 -8.78
C PRO A 219 13.68 -18.66 -8.76
N VAL A 220 13.05 -19.09 -9.85
CA VAL A 220 11.58 -19.05 -10.01
C VAL A 220 11.03 -20.48 -9.89
N PRO A 221 10.45 -20.85 -8.73
CA PRO A 221 10.03 -22.24 -8.48
C PRO A 221 8.72 -22.61 -9.18
N ALA A 222 7.88 -21.64 -9.51
CA ALA A 222 6.57 -21.84 -10.13
C ALA A 222 6.12 -20.59 -10.88
N MET A 223 5.21 -20.76 -11.84
CA MET A 223 4.75 -19.69 -12.72
C MET A 223 3.46 -19.04 -12.23
N GLY A 224 3.35 -17.71 -12.37
CA GLY A 224 2.22 -16.89 -11.96
C GLY A 224 2.68 -15.47 -11.58
N TYR A 225 1.75 -14.58 -11.27
CA TYR A 225 2.04 -13.28 -10.65
C TYR A 225 2.22 -13.40 -9.13
N PHE A 226 1.49 -14.33 -8.51
CA PHE A 226 1.59 -14.68 -7.09
C PHE A 226 1.80 -16.19 -6.88
N PRO A 227 2.79 -16.81 -7.53
CA PRO A 227 2.87 -18.26 -7.61
C PRO A 227 3.17 -18.88 -6.24
N ASN A 228 2.33 -19.86 -5.87
CA ASN A 228 2.33 -20.64 -4.63
C ASN A 228 2.42 -19.75 -3.39
N TYR A 229 1.74 -18.61 -3.43
CA TYR A 229 1.79 -17.62 -2.36
C TYR A 229 0.85 -17.95 -1.20
N ASN A 230 -0.16 -18.79 -1.44
CA ASN A 230 -1.11 -19.20 -0.41
C ASN A 230 -0.44 -19.99 0.72
N GLN A 231 -0.76 -19.65 1.98
CA GLN A 231 -0.16 -20.24 3.19
C GLN A 231 1.36 -20.04 3.25
N THR A 232 1.83 -18.88 2.79
CA THR A 232 3.22 -18.48 2.90
C THR A 232 3.33 -17.12 3.60
N ASN A 233 4.55 -16.59 3.68
CA ASN A 233 4.82 -15.27 4.23
C ASN A 233 5.55 -14.37 3.24
N ASP A 234 5.55 -13.07 3.55
CA ASP A 234 6.25 -12.01 2.84
C ASP A 234 7.66 -11.73 3.39
N GLY A 235 8.26 -12.70 4.11
CA GLY A 235 9.63 -12.65 4.62
C GLY A 235 9.78 -12.10 6.04
N ASP A 236 11.04 -11.91 6.46
CA ASP A 236 11.39 -11.46 7.80
C ASP A 236 11.27 -9.93 7.95
N PHE A 237 10.54 -9.49 8.96
CA PHE A 237 10.44 -8.08 9.34
C PHE A 237 11.15 -7.85 10.66
N LEU A 238 11.90 -6.75 10.75
CA LEU A 238 12.36 -6.19 11.99
C LEU A 238 11.75 -4.80 12.14
N VAL A 239 10.93 -4.59 13.17
CA VAL A 239 10.22 -3.33 13.42
C VAL A 239 10.51 -2.82 14.82
N LYS A 240 10.33 -1.51 15.02
CA LYS A 240 10.37 -0.91 16.36
C LYS A 240 9.07 -1.21 17.11
N THR A 241 9.20 -1.52 18.40
CA THR A 241 8.04 -1.80 19.26
C THR A 241 7.32 -0.54 19.70
N GLY A 242 8.06 0.58 19.81
CA GLY A 242 7.57 1.85 20.35
C GLY A 242 7.60 1.93 21.88
N ILE A 243 8.27 0.99 22.57
CA ILE A 243 8.45 1.00 24.03
C ILE A 243 9.25 2.22 24.51
N ASP A 244 10.25 2.63 23.73
CA ASP A 244 11.11 3.79 23.96
C ASP A 244 10.40 5.09 23.59
N ASN A 245 9.81 5.13 22.40
CA ASN A 245 9.03 6.22 21.88
C ASN A 245 7.90 5.67 21.01
N VAL A 246 6.67 5.88 21.48
CA VAL A 246 5.46 5.39 20.81
C VAL A 246 5.24 5.96 19.40
N ASP A 247 5.91 7.06 19.05
CA ASP A 247 5.89 7.60 17.69
C ASP A 247 6.60 6.67 16.70
N ASN A 248 7.43 5.75 17.19
CA ASN A 248 8.12 4.73 16.40
C ASN A 248 7.34 3.40 16.30
N LEU A 249 6.10 3.35 16.79
CA LEU A 249 5.28 2.14 16.79
C LEU A 249 5.23 1.48 15.41
N ALA A 250 5.61 0.19 15.36
CA ALA A 250 5.54 -0.68 14.18
C ALA A 250 6.34 -0.18 12.98
N LEU A 251 7.27 0.76 13.17
CA LEU A 251 8.10 1.29 12.09
C LEU A 251 9.18 0.28 11.68
N ILE A 252 9.13 -0.12 10.41
CA ILE A 252 10.06 -1.07 9.80
C ILE A 252 11.47 -0.50 9.81
N GLN A 253 12.42 -1.36 10.20
CA GLN A 253 13.85 -1.11 10.13
C GLN A 253 14.50 -2.00 9.09
N LYS A 254 14.07 -3.27 8.97
CA LYS A 254 14.58 -4.19 7.97
C LYS A 254 13.46 -5.05 7.41
N TRP A 255 13.56 -5.37 6.13
CA TRP A 255 12.77 -6.39 5.45
C TRP A 255 13.70 -7.37 4.75
N CYS A 256 13.63 -8.66 5.10
CA CYS A 256 14.55 -9.70 4.64
C CYS A 256 16.03 -9.29 4.82
N GLY A 257 16.35 -8.64 5.94
CA GLY A 257 17.69 -8.11 6.25
C GLY A 257 18.07 -6.82 5.53
N MET A 258 17.24 -6.30 4.63
CA MET A 258 17.49 -5.08 3.85
C MET A 258 16.92 -3.84 4.54
N GLU A 259 17.75 -2.79 4.66
CA GLU A 259 17.30 -1.43 4.99
C GLU A 259 17.01 -0.61 3.73
N LYS A 260 17.70 -0.95 2.63
CA LYS A 260 17.59 -0.30 1.32
C LYS A 260 17.32 -1.36 0.27
N LEU A 261 16.32 -1.09 -0.57
CA LEU A 261 15.93 -1.97 -1.66
C LEU A 261 16.95 -1.89 -2.80
N PRO A 262 17.53 -3.01 -3.25
CA PRO A 262 18.65 -3.00 -4.20
C PRO A 262 18.24 -2.65 -5.64
N TRP A 263 16.94 -2.63 -5.95
CA TRP A 263 16.41 -2.35 -7.28
C TRP A 263 16.08 -0.88 -7.55
N PHE A 264 16.18 0.01 -6.55
CA PHE A 264 16.04 1.45 -6.74
C PHE A 264 17.39 2.14 -6.61
N SER A 265 17.69 3.04 -7.55
CA SER A 265 18.99 3.69 -7.68
C SER A 265 19.20 4.82 -6.67
N SER A 266 18.14 5.57 -6.34
CA SER A 266 18.21 6.67 -5.37
C SER A 266 18.17 6.13 -3.94
N THR A 267 19.05 6.69 -3.10
CA THR A 267 19.15 6.31 -1.69
C THR A 267 17.87 6.58 -0.92
N ASP A 268 17.12 7.63 -1.28
CA ASP A 268 15.86 7.95 -0.62
C ASP A 268 14.74 6.98 -1.03
N THR A 269 14.53 6.76 -2.33
CA THR A 269 13.50 5.83 -2.82
C THR A 269 13.76 4.39 -2.38
N ALA A 270 15.03 4.01 -2.22
CA ALA A 270 15.42 2.68 -1.77
C ALA A 270 15.24 2.47 -0.25
N ASP A 271 15.36 3.52 0.57
CA ASP A 271 15.36 3.40 2.04
C ASP A 271 13.94 3.17 2.57
N ILE A 272 13.68 1.98 3.11
CA ILE A 272 12.36 1.60 3.66
C ILE A 272 12.24 1.89 5.15
N ARG A 273 13.32 2.31 5.81
CA ARG A 273 13.32 2.51 7.26
C ARG A 273 12.32 3.58 7.65
N ASN A 274 11.76 3.41 8.85
CA ASN A 274 10.75 4.31 9.41
C ASN A 274 9.48 4.40 8.56
N SER A 275 9.15 3.32 7.84
CA SER A 275 7.87 3.13 7.17
C SER A 275 7.02 2.15 7.98
N GLY A 276 5.71 2.36 8.06
CA GLY A 276 4.76 1.36 8.57
C GLY A 276 4.35 0.35 7.50
N ASP A 277 3.58 -0.66 7.88
CA ASP A 277 2.93 -1.61 6.96
C ASP A 277 1.50 -1.15 6.55
N GLY A 278 0.99 -0.09 7.18
CA GLY A 278 -0.34 0.47 6.95
C GLY A 278 -1.39 0.02 7.96
N SER A 279 -1.12 -0.99 8.78
CA SER A 279 -2.08 -1.52 9.77
C SER A 279 -2.18 -0.61 11.00
N PHE A 280 -1.03 -0.17 11.51
CA PHE A 280 -0.92 0.68 12.69
C PHE A 280 0.04 1.83 12.43
N GLN A 281 -0.33 3.01 12.93
CA GLN A 281 0.48 4.21 12.94
C GLN A 281 0.72 4.67 14.38
N LYS A 282 1.55 5.69 14.56
CA LYS A 282 1.71 6.36 15.86
C LYS A 282 0.35 6.83 16.42
N PRO A 283 0.16 6.86 17.74
CA PRO A 283 -1.03 7.47 18.34
C PRO A 283 -0.97 9.00 18.23
N PHE A 284 -2.12 9.67 18.35
CA PHE A 284 -2.24 11.14 18.27
C PHE A 284 -1.74 11.74 16.95
N ILE A 285 -2.04 11.09 15.81
CA ILE A 285 -1.71 11.61 14.48
C ILE A 285 -2.35 12.98 14.24
N LYS A 286 -1.66 13.77 13.44
CA LYS A 286 -2.00 15.15 13.08
C LYS A 286 -2.15 15.27 11.57
N SER A 287 -2.87 16.29 11.13
CA SER A 287 -3.01 16.61 9.70
C SER A 287 -1.70 16.99 9.01
N THR A 288 -0.67 17.37 9.77
CA THR A 288 0.67 17.70 9.28
C THR A 288 1.59 16.49 9.17
N ASP A 289 1.17 15.32 9.64
CA ASP A 289 1.99 14.11 9.56
C ASP A 289 2.03 13.59 8.12
N ARG A 290 3.21 13.08 7.73
CA ARG A 290 3.42 12.34 6.48
C ARG A 290 3.68 10.89 6.85
N LEU A 291 2.88 9.97 6.33
CA LEU A 291 2.91 8.56 6.71
C LEU A 291 3.59 7.75 5.62
N ARG A 292 4.77 7.23 5.92
CA ARG A 292 5.48 6.33 5.00
C ARG A 292 4.98 4.91 5.20
N GLN A 293 4.63 4.23 4.12
CA GLN A 293 4.14 2.86 4.14
C GLN A 293 4.93 2.00 3.16
N PHE A 294 5.58 0.95 3.65
CA PHE A 294 6.22 -0.03 2.80
C PHE A 294 5.22 -1.14 2.47
N GLN A 295 4.99 -1.35 1.17
CA GLN A 295 4.12 -2.43 0.68
C GLN A 295 5.00 -3.49 0.00
N SER A 296 5.17 -4.64 0.66
CA SER A 296 5.99 -5.75 0.17
C SER A 296 5.54 -6.21 -1.22
N LEU A 297 4.23 -6.21 -1.49
CA LEU A 297 3.65 -6.60 -2.78
C LEU A 297 3.99 -5.63 -3.93
N ALA A 298 4.23 -4.35 -3.61
CA ALA A 298 4.61 -3.32 -4.58
C ALA A 298 6.14 -3.13 -4.65
N CYS A 299 6.89 -3.82 -3.78
CA CYS A 299 8.34 -3.73 -3.69
C CYS A 299 8.86 -2.30 -3.49
N ARG A 300 8.08 -1.41 -2.86
CA ARG A 300 8.46 -0.02 -2.59
C ARG A 300 7.70 0.56 -1.41
N LYS A 301 8.17 1.74 -0.97
CA LYS A 301 7.42 2.58 -0.03
C LYS A 301 6.56 3.60 -0.77
N PHE A 302 5.52 4.05 -0.10
CA PHE A 302 4.64 5.13 -0.50
C PHE A 302 4.59 6.16 0.62
N GLU A 303 4.39 7.43 0.28
CA GLU A 303 4.15 8.49 1.26
C GLU A 303 2.71 9.00 1.17
N LEU A 304 1.98 8.92 2.28
CA LEU A 304 0.60 9.38 2.38
C LEU A 304 0.51 10.72 3.12
N VAL A 305 -0.41 11.56 2.64
CA VAL A 305 -0.72 12.87 3.21
C VAL A 305 -2.17 12.94 3.66
N TYR A 306 -2.48 13.83 4.60
CA TYR A 306 -3.87 14.06 5.00
C TYR A 306 -4.67 14.65 3.82
N SER A 307 -5.78 14.00 3.48
CA SER A 307 -6.65 14.39 2.36
C SER A 307 -7.42 15.70 2.56
N GLY A 308 -7.41 16.26 3.78
CA GLY A 308 -8.32 17.33 4.18
C GLY A 308 -9.63 16.82 4.80
N ASN A 309 -9.95 15.53 4.61
CA ASN A 309 -11.20 14.93 5.05
C ASN A 309 -11.05 14.11 6.34
N SER A 310 -11.99 14.34 7.26
CA SER A 310 -12.19 13.52 8.46
C SER A 310 -13.61 12.98 8.47
N ARG A 311 -13.79 11.72 8.86
CA ARG A 311 -15.08 11.04 8.85
C ARG A 311 -15.24 10.10 10.03
N THR A 312 -16.45 9.56 10.18
CA THR A 312 -16.76 8.53 11.18
C THR A 312 -16.96 7.19 10.47
N VAL A 313 -16.12 6.21 10.80
CA VAL A 313 -16.21 4.85 10.26
C VAL A 313 -16.71 3.93 11.36
N ASN A 314 -17.87 3.29 11.17
CA ASN A 314 -18.46 2.38 12.17
C ASN A 314 -18.61 2.99 13.59
N GLY A 315 -18.81 4.32 13.65
CA GLY A 315 -18.90 5.07 14.90
C GLY A 315 -17.55 5.44 15.53
N ILE A 316 -16.44 5.26 14.82
CA ILE A 316 -15.07 5.63 15.25
C ILE A 316 -14.60 6.83 14.42
N PRO A 317 -14.15 7.93 15.04
CA PRO A 317 -13.55 9.06 14.33
C PRO A 317 -12.28 8.63 13.59
N ALA A 318 -12.12 9.08 12.34
CA ALA A 318 -11.00 8.77 11.49
C ALA A 318 -10.58 9.95 10.62
N MET A 319 -9.29 10.04 10.34
CA MET A 319 -8.68 10.97 9.40
C MET A 319 -8.27 10.20 8.15
N ASP A 320 -8.60 10.71 6.96
CA ASP A 320 -8.29 10.04 5.71
C ASP A 320 -6.93 10.51 5.18
N PHE A 321 -6.01 9.56 5.02
CA PHE A 321 -4.70 9.75 4.40
C PHE A 321 -4.67 9.09 3.03
N VAL A 322 -4.15 9.80 2.03
CA VAL A 322 -4.19 9.41 0.61
C VAL A 322 -2.82 9.64 -0.05
N LEU A 323 -2.62 9.06 -1.23
CA LEU A 323 -1.45 9.36 -2.06
C LEU A 323 -1.63 10.69 -2.80
N GLU A 324 -0.52 11.39 -3.03
CA GLU A 324 -0.45 12.47 -4.01
C GLU A 324 -0.03 11.92 -5.38
N GLU A 325 -0.49 12.55 -6.46
CA GLU A 325 -0.21 12.13 -7.85
C GLU A 325 1.29 11.94 -8.13
N ASN A 326 2.12 12.77 -7.51
CA ASN A 326 3.57 12.74 -7.64
C ASN A 326 4.20 11.41 -7.19
N GLU A 327 3.55 10.61 -6.33
CA GLU A 327 4.09 9.32 -5.87
C GLU A 327 4.31 8.30 -7.01
N TYR A 328 3.58 8.47 -8.13
CA TYR A 328 3.78 7.71 -9.37
C TYR A 328 4.46 8.53 -10.49
N ASN A 329 4.98 9.72 -10.18
CA ASN A 329 5.68 10.56 -11.14
C ASN A 329 7.20 10.29 -11.11
N SER A 330 7.66 9.40 -11.99
CA SER A 330 9.07 9.05 -12.14
C SER A 330 9.96 10.14 -12.75
N LEU A 331 9.36 11.25 -13.21
CA LEU A 331 10.09 12.45 -13.63
C LEU A 331 10.45 13.34 -12.43
N VAL A 332 9.66 13.26 -11.35
CA VAL A 332 9.94 13.91 -10.06
C VAL A 332 10.84 13.04 -9.20
N TYR A 333 10.51 11.76 -9.05
CA TYR A 333 11.29 10.78 -8.29
C TYR A 333 12.11 9.89 -9.22
N ASP A 334 13.33 10.32 -9.54
CA ASP A 334 14.25 9.64 -10.46
C ASP A 334 14.59 8.19 -10.06
N GLY A 335 14.61 7.89 -8.75
CA GLY A 335 14.80 6.53 -8.24
C GLY A 335 13.70 5.55 -8.63
N TYR A 336 12.52 6.04 -9.00
CA TYR A 336 11.40 5.26 -9.52
C TYR A 336 11.29 5.35 -11.06
N ARG A 337 12.33 5.77 -11.75
CA ARG A 337 12.38 5.76 -13.22
C ARG A 337 12.61 4.35 -13.74
N TYR A 338 11.71 3.90 -14.62
CA TYR A 338 11.91 2.64 -15.33
C TYR A 338 13.18 2.73 -16.19
N PRO A 339 14.14 1.80 -16.03
CA PRO A 339 15.41 1.88 -16.75
C PRO A 339 15.29 1.70 -18.26
N ASN A 340 14.24 1.06 -18.77
CA ASN A 340 14.04 0.86 -20.20
C ASN A 340 15.32 0.41 -20.95
N PHE A 341 16.00 -0.62 -20.45
CA PHE A 341 17.26 -1.14 -21.02
C PHE A 341 17.09 -1.63 -22.46
N GLU A 342 15.86 -1.97 -22.83
CA GLU A 342 15.43 -2.36 -24.16
C GLU A 342 15.29 -1.17 -25.14
N ASN A 343 15.37 0.07 -24.63
CA ASN A 343 15.29 1.34 -25.36
C ASN A 343 14.08 1.41 -26.31
N GLN A 344 12.90 1.08 -25.79
CA GLN A 344 11.66 1.07 -26.56
C GLN A 344 10.85 2.32 -26.27
N ASP A 345 10.21 2.86 -27.32
CA ASP A 345 9.17 3.87 -27.18
C ASP A 345 7.81 3.16 -27.14
N TYR A 346 7.25 3.07 -25.94
CA TYR A 346 5.98 2.42 -25.66
C TYR A 346 4.78 3.33 -25.89
N PHE A 347 4.98 4.64 -25.99
CA PHE A 347 3.93 5.64 -26.08
C PHE A 347 4.34 6.74 -27.07
N PRO A 348 4.40 6.43 -28.38
CA PRO A 348 4.96 7.35 -29.39
C PRO A 348 4.16 8.64 -29.58
N SER A 349 2.93 8.69 -29.08
CA SER A 349 2.12 9.91 -29.07
C SER A 349 2.51 10.85 -27.93
N TRP A 350 3.11 10.36 -26.86
CA TRP A 350 3.59 11.17 -25.74
C TRP A 350 5.05 11.61 -25.98
N PRO A 351 5.48 12.82 -25.56
CA PRO A 351 4.72 13.85 -24.86
C PRO A 351 3.98 14.85 -25.78
N CYS A 352 4.13 14.74 -27.09
CA CYS A 352 3.83 15.84 -28.02
C CYS A 352 2.72 15.54 -29.05
N ASN A 353 1.77 14.66 -28.68
CA ASN A 353 0.70 14.17 -29.56
C ASN A 353 1.19 13.63 -30.92
N GLY A 354 2.40 13.06 -30.95
CA GLY A 354 3.02 12.53 -32.18
C GLY A 354 3.40 13.59 -33.23
N SER A 355 3.29 14.88 -32.91
CA SER A 355 3.55 15.99 -33.85
C SER A 355 4.96 16.59 -33.76
N HIS A 356 5.80 16.03 -32.89
CA HIS A 356 7.13 16.55 -32.58
C HIS A 356 8.10 16.47 -33.76
N LYS A 357 8.91 17.52 -33.95
CA LYS A 357 9.98 17.56 -34.94
C LYS A 357 11.29 17.93 -34.28
N TYR A 358 12.13 16.93 -34.08
CA TYR A 358 13.47 17.11 -33.51
C TYR A 358 14.42 17.78 -34.52
N ASN A 359 14.99 18.91 -34.13
CA ASN A 359 16.02 19.66 -34.86
C ASN A 359 17.06 20.22 -33.87
N PRO A 360 18.14 19.47 -33.57
CA PRO A 360 19.17 19.87 -32.62
C PRO A 360 20.03 21.05 -33.08
N ASN A 361 19.92 21.45 -34.34
CA ASN A 361 20.67 22.57 -34.93
C ASN A 361 19.89 23.89 -34.88
N SER A 362 18.73 23.92 -34.22
CA SER A 362 17.95 25.14 -34.07
C SER A 362 18.73 26.18 -33.25
N PRO A 363 18.61 27.48 -33.54
CA PRO A 363 19.26 28.52 -32.74
C PRO A 363 18.83 28.44 -31.27
N GLY A 364 19.80 28.43 -30.34
CA GLY A 364 19.52 28.45 -28.89
C GLY A 364 19.49 27.09 -28.18
N CYS A 365 19.69 25.96 -28.90
CA CYS A 365 19.62 24.63 -28.29
C CYS A 365 20.62 24.38 -27.15
N SER A 366 21.76 25.07 -27.12
CA SER A 366 22.76 24.92 -26.05
C SER A 366 22.27 25.36 -24.66
N GLY A 367 21.21 26.17 -24.58
CA GLY A 367 20.63 26.64 -23.31
C GLY A 367 19.47 25.79 -22.80
N ILE A 368 19.02 24.81 -23.57
CA ILE A 368 17.81 24.04 -23.28
C ILE A 368 18.18 22.75 -22.57
N ASN A 369 17.60 22.54 -21.39
CA ASN A 369 17.78 21.30 -20.64
C ASN A 369 16.71 20.28 -21.02
N CYS A 370 17.06 19.37 -21.93
CA CYS A 370 16.16 18.30 -22.39
C CYS A 370 15.85 17.22 -21.35
N ALA A 371 16.47 17.26 -20.16
CA ALA A 371 16.11 16.37 -19.05
C ALA A 371 14.88 16.87 -18.27
N ARG A 372 14.33 18.03 -18.60
CA ARG A 372 13.12 18.58 -17.98
C ARG A 372 11.89 18.33 -18.83
N GLN A 373 10.81 17.90 -18.19
CA GLN A 373 9.55 17.56 -18.86
C GLN A 373 8.99 18.73 -19.69
N GLU A 374 9.10 19.97 -19.18
CA GLU A 374 8.61 21.15 -19.91
C GLU A 374 9.28 21.36 -21.28
N ASN A 375 10.48 20.81 -21.47
CA ASN A 375 11.27 20.98 -22.70
C ASN A 375 11.16 19.79 -23.66
N PHE A 376 10.46 18.70 -23.32
CA PHE A 376 10.44 17.50 -24.17
C PHE A 376 9.93 17.77 -25.59
N CYS A 377 8.97 18.70 -25.74
CA CYS A 377 8.43 19.09 -27.03
C CYS A 377 9.14 20.29 -27.67
N ASP A 378 10.22 20.79 -27.07
CA ASP A 378 11.06 21.80 -27.70
C ASP A 378 11.80 21.17 -28.90
N PRO A 379 11.89 21.85 -30.07
CA PRO A 379 12.61 21.34 -31.23
C PRO A 379 14.05 20.90 -30.95
N CYS A 380 14.71 21.47 -29.94
CA CYS A 380 16.05 21.11 -29.52
C CYS A 380 16.15 19.75 -28.79
N CYS A 381 15.02 19.21 -28.32
CA CYS A 381 14.96 17.97 -27.56
C CYS A 381 14.34 16.85 -28.39
N ASN A 382 14.78 15.60 -28.22
CA ASN A 382 14.22 14.46 -28.95
C ASN A 382 13.07 13.81 -28.17
N GLY A 383 12.01 14.57 -27.90
CA GLY A 383 10.89 14.09 -27.09
C GLY A 383 11.35 13.76 -25.66
N SER A 384 10.93 12.60 -25.16
CA SER A 384 11.34 12.04 -23.88
C SER A 384 12.66 11.27 -23.92
N THR A 385 13.39 11.31 -25.04
CA THR A 385 14.70 10.64 -25.14
C THR A 385 15.76 11.52 -24.50
N VAL A 386 16.26 11.10 -23.35
CA VAL A 386 17.31 11.80 -22.59
C VAL A 386 18.53 10.91 -22.51
N ASN A 387 19.69 11.42 -22.93
CA ASN A 387 20.95 10.66 -22.97
C ASN A 387 20.86 9.32 -23.74
N GLY A 388 20.04 9.28 -24.79
CA GLY A 388 19.85 8.08 -25.62
C GLY A 388 18.89 7.02 -25.05
N GLN A 389 18.25 7.32 -23.92
CA GLN A 389 17.27 6.44 -23.27
C GLN A 389 15.89 7.08 -23.33
N VAL A 390 14.89 6.34 -23.80
CA VAL A 390 13.49 6.81 -23.80
C VAL A 390 12.91 6.71 -22.39
N TRP A 391 12.52 7.85 -21.82
CA TRP A 391 11.82 7.88 -20.53
C TRP A 391 10.33 7.62 -20.70
N LEU A 392 9.73 6.98 -19.70
CA LEU A 392 8.28 6.73 -19.68
C LEU A 392 7.49 7.98 -19.23
N PRO A 393 6.20 8.08 -19.58
CA PRO A 393 5.29 9.08 -19.03
C PRO A 393 5.17 8.98 -17.50
N PRO A 394 4.75 10.06 -16.81
CA PRO A 394 4.40 10.00 -15.39
C PRO A 394 3.15 9.13 -15.16
N GLY A 395 2.86 8.81 -13.90
CA GLY A 395 1.73 7.98 -13.48
C GLY A 395 2.02 6.47 -13.47
N MET A 396 3.29 6.09 -13.62
CA MET A 396 3.73 4.70 -13.59
C MET A 396 5.18 4.57 -13.09
N THR A 397 5.48 3.48 -12.39
CA THR A 397 6.80 3.20 -11.80
C THR A 397 7.15 1.72 -11.94
N PRO A 398 8.43 1.32 -11.96
CA PRO A 398 8.80 -0.08 -12.05
C PRO A 398 8.42 -0.88 -10.81
N LEU A 399 7.99 -2.13 -11.02
CA LEU A 399 7.94 -3.15 -9.99
C LEU A 399 9.35 -3.76 -9.84
N GLY A 400 9.98 -3.52 -8.70
CA GLY A 400 11.39 -3.87 -8.51
C GLY A 400 11.68 -5.33 -8.14
N CYS A 401 10.69 -6.05 -7.61
CA CYS A 401 10.82 -7.42 -7.13
C CYS A 401 9.60 -8.27 -7.48
N LEU A 402 9.70 -9.59 -7.37
CA LEU A 402 8.51 -10.45 -7.35
C LEU A 402 7.63 -10.04 -6.17
N PRO A 403 6.31 -9.87 -6.35
CA PRO A 403 5.43 -9.37 -5.30
C PRO A 403 5.66 -10.06 -3.97
N ALA A 404 6.08 -9.27 -2.98
CA ALA A 404 6.30 -9.69 -1.61
C ALA A 404 7.31 -10.85 -1.44
N LYS A 405 8.29 -10.94 -2.35
CA LYS A 405 9.51 -11.75 -2.20
C LYS A 405 10.74 -10.87 -2.43
N PRO A 406 11.86 -11.07 -1.71
CA PRO A 406 13.09 -10.28 -1.86
C PRO A 406 13.91 -10.72 -3.10
N ILE A 407 13.24 -10.98 -4.22
CA ILE A 407 13.84 -11.48 -5.47
C ILE A 407 13.59 -10.41 -6.55
N PRO A 408 14.64 -9.83 -7.17
CA PRO A 408 14.47 -8.88 -8.26
C PRO A 408 13.58 -9.43 -9.37
N LEU A 409 12.75 -8.57 -9.95
CA LEU A 409 11.82 -8.99 -10.99
C LEU A 409 12.61 -9.46 -12.24
N PRO A 410 12.39 -10.69 -12.73
CA PRO A 410 13.19 -11.23 -13.83
C PRO A 410 12.72 -10.75 -15.21
N PHE A 411 11.78 -9.81 -15.27
CA PHE A 411 11.25 -9.17 -16.47
C PHE A 411 10.90 -7.71 -16.15
N GLY A 412 10.59 -6.90 -17.16
CA GLY A 412 10.06 -5.55 -16.94
C GLY A 412 8.65 -5.59 -16.37
N GLY A 413 8.40 -5.02 -15.20
CA GLY A 413 7.08 -4.89 -14.63
C GLY A 413 6.82 -3.45 -14.24
N ILE A 414 5.60 -2.98 -14.47
CA ILE A 414 5.20 -1.59 -14.22
C ILE A 414 3.97 -1.58 -13.32
N ILE A 415 4.04 -0.83 -12.24
CA ILE A 415 2.89 -0.52 -11.38
C ILE A 415 2.38 0.88 -11.63
N SER A 416 1.06 1.04 -11.57
CA SER A 416 0.35 2.31 -11.73
C SER A 416 -1.00 2.27 -11.01
N PRO A 417 -1.67 3.40 -10.80
CA PRO A 417 -3.10 3.41 -10.50
C PRO A 417 -3.91 2.72 -11.62
N PRO A 418 -5.05 2.08 -11.33
CA PRO A 418 -5.89 1.42 -12.33
C PRO A 418 -6.19 2.29 -13.55
N HIS A 419 -6.20 1.66 -14.74
CA HIS A 419 -6.37 2.33 -16.03
C HIS A 419 -5.37 3.47 -16.30
N PHE A 420 -4.21 3.45 -15.62
CA PHE A 420 -3.22 4.52 -15.65
C PHE A 420 -3.81 5.88 -15.27
N LEU A 421 -4.69 5.96 -14.26
CA LEU A 421 -5.45 7.17 -13.89
C LEU A 421 -4.60 8.47 -13.88
N TRP A 422 -3.38 8.40 -13.35
CA TRP A 422 -2.47 9.55 -13.19
C TRP A 422 -1.44 9.70 -14.33
N SER A 423 -1.64 8.99 -15.44
CA SER A 423 -0.84 9.17 -16.65
C SER A 423 -1.49 10.14 -17.63
N PRO A 424 -0.71 10.73 -18.55
CA PRO A 424 -1.23 11.63 -19.57
C PRO A 424 -2.25 10.95 -20.51
N PRO A 425 -3.20 11.70 -21.09
CA PRO A 425 -4.23 11.17 -21.99
C PRO A 425 -3.71 10.38 -23.21
N GLU A 426 -2.49 10.66 -23.65
CA GLU A 426 -1.78 9.92 -24.70
C GLU A 426 -1.63 8.43 -24.35
N VAL A 427 -1.39 8.10 -23.08
CA VAL A 427 -1.30 6.73 -22.57
C VAL A 427 -2.64 6.03 -22.70
N HIS A 428 -3.72 6.67 -22.25
CA HIS A 428 -5.08 6.12 -22.31
C HIS A 428 -5.54 5.89 -23.75
N ARG A 429 -5.32 6.88 -24.63
CA ARG A 429 -5.68 6.76 -26.06
C ARG A 429 -4.91 5.64 -26.77
N THR A 430 -3.63 5.47 -26.44
CA THR A 430 -2.78 4.43 -27.06
C THR A 430 -3.28 3.03 -26.71
N LEU A 431 -3.78 2.83 -25.48
CA LEU A 431 -4.22 1.53 -24.98
C LEU A 431 -5.75 1.33 -25.01
N GLY A 432 -6.52 2.35 -25.38
CA GLY A 432 -7.99 2.31 -25.38
C GLY A 432 -8.61 2.23 -23.98
N LEU A 433 -7.95 2.80 -22.96
CA LEU A 433 -8.38 2.76 -21.57
C LEU A 433 -9.23 3.98 -21.20
N SER A 434 -10.04 3.85 -20.15
CA SER A 434 -10.94 4.91 -19.67
C SER A 434 -10.88 5.01 -18.15
N PRO A 435 -9.97 5.84 -17.60
CA PRO A 435 -9.82 5.99 -16.16
C PRO A 435 -11.01 6.74 -15.53
N ASP A 436 -11.36 6.37 -14.31
CA ASP A 436 -12.39 6.99 -13.47
C ASP A 436 -11.79 7.26 -12.09
N GLU A 437 -11.79 8.52 -11.66
CA GLU A 437 -11.12 8.94 -10.42
C GLU A 437 -11.74 8.30 -9.17
N ASN A 438 -13.06 8.13 -9.12
CA ASN A 438 -13.73 7.54 -7.95
C ASN A 438 -13.45 6.04 -7.84
N ARG A 439 -13.34 5.35 -8.98
CA ARG A 439 -13.09 3.90 -9.02
C ARG A 439 -11.61 3.55 -8.98
N HIS A 440 -10.74 4.41 -9.48
CA HIS A 440 -9.34 4.08 -9.73
C HIS A 440 -8.34 4.91 -8.89
N ASP A 441 -8.81 5.74 -7.94
CA ASP A 441 -7.93 6.34 -6.94
C ASP A 441 -7.15 5.25 -6.18
N PRO A 442 -5.81 5.34 -6.08
CA PRO A 442 -4.97 4.20 -5.73
C PRO A 442 -4.93 3.88 -4.24
N MET A 443 -5.14 4.82 -3.32
CA MET A 443 -4.92 4.50 -1.90
C MET A 443 -5.62 5.46 -0.96
N ARG A 444 -6.31 4.90 0.03
CA ARG A 444 -6.85 5.65 1.15
C ARG A 444 -6.82 4.83 2.43
N PHE A 445 -6.28 5.43 3.49
CA PHE A 445 -6.26 4.88 4.84
C PHE A 445 -7.03 5.82 5.77
N SER A 446 -8.13 5.34 6.33
CA SER A 446 -8.87 6.03 7.38
C SER A 446 -8.33 5.60 8.73
N ILE A 447 -7.71 6.53 9.45
CA ILE A 447 -6.92 6.22 10.64
C ILE A 447 -7.53 6.90 11.85
N ASN A 448 -7.77 6.15 12.93
CA ASN A 448 -8.22 6.74 14.18
C ASN A 448 -7.13 7.65 14.76
N PRO A 449 -7.41 8.94 15.00
CA PRO A 449 -6.36 9.88 15.40
C PRO A 449 -5.78 9.57 16.77
N THR A 450 -6.56 8.99 17.67
CA THR A 450 -6.13 8.74 19.04
C THR A 450 -5.19 7.55 19.13
N THR A 451 -5.55 6.41 18.54
CA THR A 451 -4.77 5.17 18.65
C THR A 451 -3.78 4.96 17.51
N GLY A 452 -3.97 5.65 16.38
CA GLY A 452 -3.21 5.39 15.15
C GLY A 452 -3.65 4.13 14.41
N SER A 453 -4.75 3.49 14.81
CA SER A 453 -5.24 2.26 14.16
C SER A 453 -5.97 2.58 12.87
N THR A 454 -5.67 1.86 11.80
CA THR A 454 -6.43 1.93 10.54
C THR A 454 -7.79 1.26 10.74
N VAL A 455 -8.88 2.00 10.49
CA VAL A 455 -10.26 1.54 10.70
C VAL A 455 -11.01 1.21 9.42
N ASP A 456 -10.55 1.72 8.29
CA ASP A 456 -10.99 1.41 6.93
C ASP A 456 -9.86 1.77 5.99
N ALA A 457 -9.65 0.98 4.94
CA ALA A 457 -8.70 1.32 3.91
C ALA A 457 -9.04 0.60 2.60
N TYR A 458 -8.59 1.21 1.50
CA TYR A 458 -8.42 0.50 0.24
C TYR A 458 -7.03 0.79 -0.34
N PHE A 459 -6.50 -0.21 -1.05
CA PHE A 459 -5.30 -0.07 -1.87
C PHE A 459 -5.57 -0.65 -3.25
N ARG A 460 -5.40 0.15 -4.30
CA ARG A 460 -5.61 -0.21 -5.70
C ARG A 460 -4.34 -0.02 -6.49
N VAL A 461 -3.92 -1.07 -7.18
CA VAL A 461 -2.71 -1.04 -8.01
C VAL A 461 -2.89 -1.92 -9.24
N MET A 462 -2.37 -1.45 -10.36
CA MET A 462 -2.36 -2.16 -11.63
C MET A 462 -0.96 -2.64 -11.97
N LEU A 463 -0.82 -3.92 -12.31
CA LEU A 463 0.38 -4.48 -12.89
C LEU A 463 0.26 -4.47 -14.42
N SER A 464 1.29 -3.98 -15.08
CA SER A 464 1.45 -4.02 -16.53
C SER A 464 2.81 -4.58 -16.93
N ILE A 465 2.87 -5.25 -18.08
CA ILE A 465 4.09 -5.86 -18.61
C ILE A 465 4.44 -5.20 -19.95
N PRO A 466 5.66 -4.68 -20.13
CA PRO A 466 6.15 -4.25 -21.42
C PRO A 466 6.26 -5.45 -22.37
N VAL A 467 5.57 -5.35 -23.50
CA VAL A 467 5.60 -6.30 -24.61
C VAL A 467 6.14 -5.55 -25.80
N TYR A 468 7.29 -5.96 -26.33
CA TYR A 468 8.01 -5.17 -27.32
C TYR A 468 8.63 -5.96 -28.44
N ARG A 469 8.88 -5.21 -29.52
CA ARG A 469 9.51 -5.73 -30.71
C ARG A 469 10.98 -6.02 -30.46
N ASP A 470 11.39 -7.27 -30.73
CA ASP A 470 12.80 -7.63 -30.82
C ASP A 470 13.03 -8.52 -32.04
N SER A 471 13.76 -8.01 -33.03
CA SER A 471 14.06 -8.75 -34.25
C SER A 471 14.95 -9.97 -34.04
N SER A 472 15.59 -10.10 -32.87
CA SER A 472 16.41 -11.28 -32.52
C SER A 472 15.55 -12.51 -32.19
N PHE A 473 14.26 -12.31 -31.89
CA PHE A 473 13.34 -13.37 -31.52
C PHE A 473 12.19 -13.47 -32.51
N ALA A 474 11.92 -14.68 -33.00
CA ALA A 474 10.93 -14.90 -34.06
C ALA A 474 9.52 -14.43 -33.62
N PHE A 475 9.09 -14.81 -32.42
CA PHE A 475 7.76 -14.49 -31.90
C PHE A 475 7.58 -13.04 -31.43
N SER A 476 8.63 -12.23 -31.33
CA SER A 476 8.52 -10.80 -31.02
C SER A 476 8.91 -9.88 -32.18
N SER A 477 9.33 -10.44 -33.31
CA SER A 477 9.81 -9.67 -34.47
C SER A 477 8.77 -8.74 -35.11
N SER A 478 7.48 -9.07 -34.98
CA SER A 478 6.36 -8.35 -35.61
C SER A 478 5.49 -7.56 -34.64
N LEU A 479 5.84 -7.57 -33.34
CA LEU A 479 5.06 -6.87 -32.31
C LEU A 479 5.14 -5.35 -32.45
N THR A 480 4.14 -4.69 -31.91
CA THR A 480 4.21 -3.28 -31.51
C THR A 480 4.74 -3.20 -30.09
N SER A 481 5.64 -2.26 -29.83
CA SER A 481 6.14 -2.01 -28.47
C SER A 481 5.12 -1.23 -27.66
N LEU A 482 4.49 -1.89 -26.68
CA LEU A 482 3.48 -1.31 -25.79
C LEU A 482 3.64 -1.85 -24.36
N ILE A 483 3.14 -1.09 -23.37
CA ILE A 483 2.99 -1.59 -22.00
C ILE A 483 1.58 -2.16 -21.88
N HIS A 484 1.48 -3.49 -21.80
CA HIS A 484 0.20 -4.19 -21.73
C HIS A 484 -0.29 -4.21 -20.28
N PRO A 485 -1.44 -3.59 -19.95
CA PRO A 485 -2.07 -3.81 -18.66
C PRO A 485 -2.45 -5.28 -18.53
N THR A 486 -2.17 -5.86 -17.37
CA THR A 486 -2.44 -7.28 -17.11
C THR A 486 -3.66 -7.43 -16.22
N PHE A 487 -3.59 -6.86 -15.03
CA PHE A 487 -4.70 -6.76 -14.10
C PHE A 487 -4.51 -5.56 -13.20
N TRP A 488 -5.61 -5.03 -12.69
CA TRP A 488 -5.59 -4.23 -11.48
C TRP A 488 -6.28 -4.96 -10.35
N MET A 489 -5.84 -4.68 -9.13
CA MET A 489 -6.42 -5.27 -7.94
C MET A 489 -6.86 -4.17 -6.98
N GLU A 490 -7.95 -4.41 -6.28
CA GLU A 490 -8.38 -3.65 -5.10
C GLU A 490 -8.23 -4.54 -3.88
N ILE A 491 -7.53 -4.05 -2.86
CA ILE A 491 -7.49 -4.64 -1.53
C ILE A 491 -8.36 -3.76 -0.65
N ASN A 492 -9.49 -4.30 -0.19
CA ASN A 492 -10.40 -3.61 0.72
C ASN A 492 -10.36 -4.27 2.11
N ILE A 493 -10.24 -3.50 3.18
CA ILE A 493 -10.11 -4.01 4.54
C ILE A 493 -11.46 -4.00 5.27
N GLU A 494 -11.97 -5.17 5.61
CA GLU A 494 -13.16 -5.34 6.43
C GLU A 494 -12.78 -5.70 7.88
N MET A 495 -12.90 -4.75 8.80
CA MET A 495 -12.60 -4.98 10.21
C MET A 495 -13.69 -5.83 10.90
N ARG A 496 -13.27 -6.79 11.73
CA ARG A 496 -14.19 -7.64 12.50
C ARG A 496 -14.94 -6.83 13.57
N HIS A 497 -16.20 -7.17 13.81
CA HIS A 497 -17.07 -6.48 14.78
C HIS A 497 -16.50 -6.37 16.21
N TYR A 498 -15.76 -7.39 16.68
CA TYR A 498 -15.16 -7.34 18.02
C TYR A 498 -14.05 -6.29 18.13
N ALA A 499 -13.30 -6.03 17.05
CA ALA A 499 -12.27 -5.00 17.01
C ALA A 499 -12.87 -3.61 16.88
N ILE A 500 -13.91 -3.46 16.05
CA ILE A 500 -14.71 -2.22 15.98
C ILE A 500 -15.26 -1.88 17.37
N SER A 501 -15.86 -2.86 18.06
CA SER A 501 -16.42 -2.68 19.40
C SER A 501 -15.35 -2.30 20.41
N TYR A 502 -14.18 -2.94 20.36
CA TYR A 502 -13.04 -2.61 21.22
C TYR A 502 -12.54 -1.18 20.99
N LEU A 503 -12.28 -0.79 19.74
CA LEU A 503 -11.81 0.56 19.41
C LEU A 503 -12.85 1.59 19.82
N LYS A 504 -14.11 1.43 19.41
CA LYS A 504 -15.20 2.36 19.77
C LYS A 504 -15.41 2.48 21.28
N SER A 505 -15.26 1.39 22.03
CA SER A 505 -15.39 1.42 23.49
C SER A 505 -14.27 2.27 24.12
N ASN A 506 -13.03 2.06 23.71
CA ASN A 506 -11.85 2.72 24.30
C ASN A 506 -11.61 4.14 23.78
N THR A 507 -12.04 4.46 22.56
CA THR A 507 -11.78 5.78 21.93
C THR A 507 -12.97 6.73 21.97
N VAL A 508 -14.19 6.22 22.07
CA VAL A 508 -15.40 7.04 22.05
C VAL A 508 -16.20 6.88 23.33
N THR A 509 -16.56 5.64 23.68
CA THR A 509 -17.57 5.38 24.71
C THR A 509 -17.07 5.68 26.12
N ILE A 510 -15.91 5.13 26.51
CA ILE A 510 -15.33 5.34 27.84
C ILE A 510 -14.95 6.82 28.07
N PRO A 511 -14.22 7.50 27.14
CA PRO A 511 -13.93 8.92 27.30
C PRO A 511 -15.20 9.78 27.42
N ALA A 512 -16.20 9.56 26.57
CA ALA A 512 -17.46 10.30 26.62
C ALA A 512 -18.23 10.05 27.93
N ALA A 513 -18.25 8.82 28.43
CA ALA A 513 -18.88 8.49 29.71
C ALA A 513 -18.19 9.19 30.89
N ILE A 514 -16.85 9.21 30.92
CA ILE A 514 -16.07 9.88 31.96
C ILE A 514 -16.31 11.39 31.92
N LEU A 515 -16.33 12.01 30.74
CA LEU A 515 -16.67 13.42 30.58
C LEU A 515 -18.12 13.70 31.00
N GLY A 516 -19.07 12.82 30.66
CA GLY A 516 -20.46 12.92 31.07
C GLY A 516 -20.64 12.88 32.59
N VAL A 517 -19.89 12.00 33.28
CA VAL A 517 -19.83 11.96 34.75
C VAL A 517 -19.25 13.27 35.28
N GLY A 518 -18.16 13.78 34.69
CA GLY A 518 -17.57 15.07 35.04
C GLY A 518 -18.57 16.23 34.94
N ILE A 519 -19.28 16.35 33.82
CA ILE A 519 -20.33 17.36 33.60
C ILE A 519 -21.43 17.22 34.66
N SER A 520 -21.88 16.00 34.93
CA SER A 520 -22.94 15.73 35.91
C SER A 520 -22.54 16.18 37.32
N LEU A 521 -21.29 15.93 37.74
CA LEU A 521 -20.76 16.38 39.02
C LEU A 521 -20.74 17.91 39.15
N ILE A 522 -20.38 18.62 38.07
CA ILE A 522 -20.41 20.09 38.06
C ILE A 522 -21.84 20.63 38.12
N VAL A 523 -22.77 20.04 37.37
CA VAL A 523 -24.19 20.43 37.41
C VAL A 523 -24.81 20.21 38.79
N ILE A 524 -24.48 19.09 39.45
CA ILE A 524 -24.92 18.80 40.82
C ILE A 524 -24.38 19.85 41.79
N PHE A 525 -23.08 20.17 41.70
CA PHE A 525 -22.45 21.20 42.53
C PHE A 525 -23.16 22.56 42.38
N VAL A 526 -23.35 23.03 41.13
CA VAL A 526 -24.01 24.31 40.85
C VAL A 526 -25.45 24.32 41.35
N SER A 527 -26.19 23.22 41.14
CA SER A 527 -27.59 23.12 41.56
C SER A 527 -27.73 23.20 43.08
N ILE A 528 -26.89 22.49 43.83
CA ILE A 528 -26.91 22.52 45.31
C ILE A 528 -26.47 23.90 45.83
N PHE A 529 -25.44 24.50 45.23
CA PHE A 529 -24.97 25.83 45.61
C PHE A 529 -26.06 26.91 45.40
N CYS A 530 -26.77 26.87 44.27
CA CYS A 530 -27.88 27.79 44.00
C CYS A 530 -29.10 27.57 44.91
N LEU A 531 -29.37 26.32 45.33
CA LEU A 531 -30.42 26.02 46.30
C LEU A 531 -30.08 26.57 47.69
N ASP A 532 -28.81 26.47 48.10
CA ASP A 532 -28.34 27.02 49.39
C ASP A 532 -28.41 28.56 49.41
N ASP A 533 -28.00 29.24 48.33
CA ASP A 533 -28.13 30.71 48.21
C ASP A 533 -29.61 31.17 48.27
N LYS A 534 -30.53 30.42 47.64
CA LYS A 534 -31.97 30.72 47.72
C LYS A 534 -32.52 30.51 49.14
N LEU A 535 -32.13 29.44 49.83
CA LEU A 535 -32.57 29.18 51.21
C LEU A 535 -32.03 30.23 52.19
N LEU A 536 -30.78 30.67 52.01
CA LEU A 536 -30.19 31.74 52.81
C LEU A 536 -30.93 33.08 52.60
N ARG A 537 -31.29 33.43 51.36
CA ARG A 537 -32.07 34.64 51.04
C ARG A 537 -33.50 34.61 51.59
N VAL A 538 -34.16 33.44 51.63
CA VAL A 538 -35.50 33.30 52.22
C VAL A 538 -35.44 33.40 53.75
N SER A 539 -34.37 32.91 54.38
CA SER A 539 -34.19 33.02 55.83
C SER A 539 -33.95 34.46 56.31
N SER A 540 -33.26 35.28 55.51
CA SER A 540 -33.00 36.69 55.83
C SER A 540 -34.22 37.60 55.63
N THR A 541 -35.25 37.15 54.89
CA THR A 541 -36.51 37.91 54.71
C THR A 541 -37.48 37.76 55.87
N PHE A 542 -37.29 36.79 56.78
CA PHE A 542 -38.18 36.54 57.93
C PHE A 542 -37.71 37.16 59.26
N GLN A 543 -36.65 37.99 59.27
CA GLN A 543 -36.22 38.76 60.44
C GLN A 543 -36.50 40.26 60.26
N THR A 544 -37.75 40.67 60.47
CA THR A 544 -38.19 41.96 61.08
C THR A 544 -39.72 41.95 61.17
N PRO A 545 -40.29 42.28 62.35
CA PRO A 545 -40.67 43.68 62.58
C PRO A 545 -40.19 44.21 63.93
N SER A 546 -39.63 45.42 63.88
CA SER A 546 -39.39 46.28 65.03
C SER A 546 -40.72 46.72 65.63
N VAL A 547 -40.89 46.41 66.92
CA VAL A 547 -41.91 46.95 67.82
C VAL A 547 -41.80 48.47 67.85
N TYR A 548 -42.87 49.19 67.47
CA TYR A 548 -43.03 50.60 67.79
C TYR A 548 -43.69 50.73 69.17
N PHE A 549 -43.03 51.45 70.09
CA PHE A 549 -43.65 52.03 71.28
C PHE A 549 -43.82 53.54 71.05
N ASN A 550 -45.07 53.97 70.88
CA ASN A 550 -45.70 55.10 71.58
C ASN A 550 -47.20 55.12 71.26
#